data_AF-A0A972ZYR6-F1
#
_entry.id   AF-A0A972ZYR6-F1
#
_cell.length_a   1.000
_cell.length_b   1.000
_cell.length_c   1.000
_cell.angle_alpha   90.00
_cell.angle_beta   90.00
_cell.angle_gamma   90.00
#
_symmetry.space_group_name_H-M   'P 1'
#
loop_
_entity.id
_entity.type
_entity.pdbx_description
1 polymer ?
#
loop_
_entity_poly.entity_id
_entity_poly.type
_entity_poly.pdbx_seq_one_letter_code
_entity_poly.pdbx_strand_id
1 'polypeptide(L)'
;MPLPKTTPFHECLAPFNETGIWKHWSGYLAAPRYQYSTTAEYYAIRNAVAVLDTSPLFKYRISGVDSVPFLQSVMITNVYTSRPASCPRSMITIASLRGTSTGAGKNNGTMPVMPPVSCIPRF
;
A
#
# COMPACT_ATOMS: atom_id res chain seq x y z
N MET A 1 8.11 26.03 8.03
CA MET A 1 7.60 24.69 7.67
C MET A 1 8.79 23.79 7.39
N PRO A 2 8.77 22.52 7.82
CA PRO A 2 9.82 21.57 7.45
C PRO A 2 9.80 21.33 5.93
N LEU A 3 10.99 21.07 5.36
CA LEU A 3 11.13 20.78 3.93
C LEU A 3 10.45 19.44 3.58
N PRO A 4 9.81 19.33 2.40
CA PRO A 4 9.21 18.08 1.95
C PRO A 4 10.27 17.00 1.73
N LYS A 5 9.95 15.77 2.13
CA LYS A 5 10.77 14.57 1.91
C LYS A 5 10.59 14.05 0.48
N THR A 6 11.46 13.14 0.04
CA THR A 6 11.31 12.43 -1.24
C THR A 6 10.71 11.05 -1.04
N THR A 7 10.03 10.53 -2.06
CA THR A 7 9.50 9.16 -2.05
C THR A 7 10.62 8.16 -2.37
N PRO A 8 10.45 6.86 -2.03
CA PRO A 8 11.42 5.82 -2.41
C PRO A 8 11.65 5.69 -3.91
N PHE A 9 10.68 6.12 -4.74
CA PHE A 9 10.78 6.09 -6.19
C PHE A 9 11.33 7.40 -6.78
N HIS A 10 11.67 8.40 -5.96
CA HIS A 10 12.07 9.70 -6.44
C HIS A 10 13.31 9.63 -7.35
N GLU A 11 14.34 8.86 -6.96
CA GLU A 11 15.55 8.70 -7.77
C GLU A 11 15.27 8.04 -9.13
N CYS A 12 14.38 7.05 -9.15
CA CYS A 12 13.99 6.36 -10.38
C CYS A 12 13.12 7.24 -11.29
N LEU A 13 12.26 8.09 -10.71
CA LEU A 13 11.25 8.86 -11.45
C LEU A 13 11.69 10.27 -11.81
N ALA A 14 12.63 10.86 -11.06
CA ALA A 14 13.12 12.22 -11.32
C ALA A 14 13.67 12.43 -12.74
N PRO A 15 14.42 11.49 -13.36
CA PRO A 15 14.89 11.65 -14.73
C PRO A 15 13.77 11.69 -15.78
N PHE A 16 12.60 11.13 -15.48
CA PHE A 16 11.46 11.11 -16.40
C PHE A 16 10.56 12.35 -16.28
N ASN A 17 10.82 13.25 -15.32
CA ASN A 17 10.05 14.48 -15.15
C ASN A 17 10.54 15.57 -16.10
N GLU A 18 10.08 15.52 -17.35
CA GLU A 18 10.40 16.52 -18.38
C GLU A 18 9.96 17.93 -17.97
N THR A 19 8.87 18.05 -17.20
CA THR A 19 8.37 19.35 -16.79
C THR A 19 9.21 20.02 -15.70
N GLY A 20 10.00 19.25 -14.94
CA GLY A 20 10.75 19.73 -13.79
C GLY A 20 9.91 20.23 -12.62
N ILE A 21 8.58 20.06 -12.67
CA ILE A 21 7.65 20.58 -11.66
C ILE A 21 7.54 19.56 -10.52
N TRP A 22 7.65 20.05 -9.28
CA TRP A 22 7.40 19.28 -8.07
C TRP A 22 6.37 19.97 -7.19
N LYS A 23 5.46 19.19 -6.61
CA LYS A 23 4.45 19.67 -5.66
C LYS A 23 4.55 18.93 -4.34
N HIS A 24 4.15 19.62 -3.28
CA HIS A 24 4.03 19.03 -1.96
C HIS A 24 2.73 18.22 -1.85
N TRP A 25 2.85 16.93 -1.52
CA TRP A 25 1.73 16.05 -1.20
C TRP A 25 2.04 15.23 0.05
N SER A 26 1.27 15.44 1.13
CA SER A 26 1.40 14.70 2.39
C SER A 26 2.81 14.73 3.01
N GLY A 27 3.55 15.84 2.85
CA GLY A 27 4.93 15.96 3.34
C GLY A 27 5.99 15.44 2.36
N TYR A 28 5.61 14.98 1.17
CA TYR A 28 6.52 14.46 0.14
C TYR A 28 6.50 15.31 -1.14
N LEU A 29 7.61 15.29 -1.89
CA LEU A 29 7.68 15.80 -3.26
C LEU A 29 7.06 14.79 -4.23
N ALA A 30 6.05 15.23 -4.96
CA ALA A 30 5.38 14.45 -6.00
C ALA A 30 5.29 15.27 -7.30
N ALA A 31 5.60 14.64 -8.42
CA ALA A 31 5.43 15.24 -9.74
C ALA A 31 3.93 15.21 -10.11
N PRO A 32 3.29 16.35 -10.41
CA PRO A 32 1.88 16.37 -10.84
C PRO A 32 1.67 15.83 -12.25
N ARG A 33 2.75 15.77 -13.04
CA ARG A 33 2.84 15.31 -14.42
C ARG A 33 4.32 15.11 -14.75
N TYR A 34 4.63 14.18 -15.63
CA TYR A 34 5.96 13.89 -16.14
C TYR A 34 6.17 14.51 -17.53
N GLN A 35 5.13 14.59 -18.36
CA GLN A 35 5.15 15.16 -19.71
C GLN A 35 4.46 16.52 -19.80
N TYR A 36 4.79 17.30 -20.84
CA TYR A 36 4.16 18.60 -21.10
C TYR A 36 2.71 18.54 -21.56
N SER A 37 2.21 17.38 -21.98
CA SER A 37 0.81 17.17 -22.39
C SER A 37 0.11 16.23 -21.43
N THR A 38 -0.88 16.73 -20.68
CA THR A 38 -1.68 15.90 -19.77
C THR A 38 -2.56 14.92 -20.56
N THR A 39 -2.92 15.29 -21.79
CA THR A 39 -3.68 14.42 -22.70
C THR A 39 -2.85 13.20 -23.11
N ALA A 40 -1.54 13.35 -23.32
CA ALA A 40 -0.67 12.23 -23.64
C ALA A 40 -0.60 11.23 -22.47
N GLU A 41 -0.42 11.71 -21.23
CA GLU A 41 -0.45 10.87 -20.03
C GLU A 41 -1.80 10.19 -19.83
N TYR A 42 -2.89 10.92 -20.06
CA TYR A 42 -4.24 10.36 -19.99
C TYR A 42 -4.42 9.19 -20.97
N TYR A 43 -3.99 9.34 -22.22
CA TYR A 43 -4.07 8.26 -23.20
C TYR A 43 -3.11 7.11 -22.89
N ALA A 44 -1.94 7.38 -22.31
CA ALA A 44 -1.03 6.33 -21.84
C ALA A 44 -1.69 5.48 -20.74
N ILE A 45 -2.40 6.10 -19.79
CA ILE A 45 -3.13 5.38 -18.73
C ILE A 45 -4.31 4.58 -19.31
N ARG A 46 -5.02 5.11 -20.30
CA ARG A 46 -6.25 4.49 -20.83
C ARG A 46 -6.00 3.41 -21.86
N ASN A 47 -5.01 3.61 -22.73
CA ASN A 47 -4.80 2.79 -23.92
C ASN A 47 -3.50 1.96 -23.86
N ALA A 48 -2.66 2.20 -22.86
CA ALA A 48 -1.39 1.50 -22.68
C ALA A 48 -1.15 1.19 -21.19
N VAL A 49 0.12 1.10 -20.78
CA VAL A 49 0.52 0.86 -19.39
C VAL A 49 1.15 2.13 -18.84
N ALA A 50 0.75 2.51 -17.62
CA ALA A 50 1.29 3.64 -16.90
C ALA A 50 1.69 3.25 -15.48
N VAL A 51 2.75 3.86 -14.96
CA VAL A 51 3.22 3.70 -13.58
C VAL A 51 2.88 4.97 -12.81
N LEU A 52 2.24 4.81 -11.63
CA LEU A 52 1.85 5.93 -10.77
C LEU A 52 2.51 5.78 -9.40
N ASP A 53 3.25 6.80 -8.97
CA ASP A 53 3.77 6.86 -7.60
C ASP A 53 2.68 7.31 -6.63
N THR A 54 2.19 6.37 -5.83
CA THR A 54 1.20 6.59 -4.76
C THR A 54 1.81 6.39 -3.37
N SER A 55 3.14 6.41 -3.27
CA SER A 55 3.87 6.25 -2.01
C SER A 55 3.48 7.25 -0.92
N PRO A 56 3.12 8.52 -1.21
CA PRO A 56 2.73 9.49 -0.19
C PRO A 56 1.39 9.20 0.51
N LEU A 57 0.54 8.32 -0.04
CA LEU A 57 -0.68 7.89 0.66
C LEU A 57 -0.32 7.12 1.94
N PHE A 58 -1.02 7.40 3.03
CA PHE A 58 -0.89 6.63 4.26
C PHE A 58 -1.48 5.23 4.08
N LYS A 59 -0.69 4.21 4.42
CA LYS A 59 -1.14 2.82 4.48
C LYS A 59 -1.13 2.39 5.93
N TYR A 60 -2.27 1.89 6.42
CA TYR A 60 -2.42 1.44 7.80
C TYR A 60 -2.73 -0.05 7.83
N ARG A 61 -1.98 -0.77 8.67
CA ARG A 61 -2.27 -2.16 9.02
C ARG A 61 -2.90 -2.18 10.41
N ILE A 62 -4.15 -2.63 10.49
CA ILE A 62 -4.87 -2.75 11.76
C ILE A 62 -5.08 -4.24 12.03
N SER A 63 -4.62 -4.70 13.20
CA SER A 63 -4.66 -6.10 13.60
C SER A 63 -5.06 -6.24 15.06
N GLY A 64 -5.76 -7.31 15.39
CA GLY A 64 -6.24 -7.60 16.74
C GLY A 64 -7.65 -8.16 16.72
N VAL A 65 -8.13 -8.65 17.86
CA VAL A 65 -9.51 -9.16 18.00
C VAL A 65 -10.53 -8.02 17.83
N ASP A 66 -10.18 -6.81 18.26
CA ASP A 66 -11.06 -5.63 18.23
C ASP A 66 -10.92 -4.79 16.94
N SER A 67 -10.17 -5.26 15.94
CA SER A 67 -9.94 -4.47 14.71
C SER A 67 -11.22 -4.22 13.91
N VAL A 68 -12.12 -5.20 13.86
CA VAL A 68 -13.37 -5.10 13.09
C VAL A 68 -14.39 -4.19 13.79
N PRO A 69 -14.69 -4.33 15.10
CA PRO A 69 -15.53 -3.39 15.82
C PRO A 69 -15.03 -1.93 15.73
N PHE A 70 -13.71 -1.72 15.87
CA PHE A 70 -13.11 -0.40 15.72
C PHE A 70 -13.32 0.19 14.31
N LEU A 71 -13.10 -0.61 13.28
CA LEU A 71 -13.28 -0.12 11.91
C LEU A 71 -14.75 0.13 11.57
N GLN A 72 -15.67 -0.63 12.15
CA GLN A 72 -17.10 -0.38 12.00
C GLN A 72 -17.53 0.95 12.62
N SER A 73 -16.86 1.42 13.69
CA SER A 73 -17.18 2.72 14.29
C SER A 73 -16.58 3.90 13.52
N VAL A 74 -15.46 3.69 12.80
CA VAL A 74 -14.78 4.75 12.04
C VAL A 74 -15.32 4.90 10.62
N MET A 75 -15.70 3.78 9.97
CA MET A 75 -16.15 3.78 8.58
C MET A 75 -17.67 3.83 8.46
N ILE A 76 -18.15 4.51 7.41
CA ILE A 76 -19.59 4.60 7.09
C ILE A 76 -20.07 3.27 6.47
N THR A 77 -19.21 2.57 5.74
CA THR A 77 -19.54 1.29 5.11
C THR A 77 -19.55 0.17 6.15
N ASN A 78 -20.51 -0.75 6.03
CA ASN A 78 -20.57 -1.93 6.88
C ASN A 78 -19.36 -2.84 6.60
N VAL A 79 -18.53 -3.03 7.62
CA VAL A 79 -17.27 -3.79 7.54
C VAL A 79 -17.53 -5.29 7.68
N TYR A 80 -18.59 -5.69 8.38
CA TYR A 80 -18.95 -7.10 8.56
C TYR A 80 -19.41 -7.76 7.27
N THR A 81 -20.01 -7.00 6.35
CA THR A 81 -20.43 -7.50 5.03
C THR A 81 -19.34 -7.41 3.98
N SER A 82 -18.23 -6.73 4.27
CA SER A 82 -17.09 -6.63 3.36
C SER A 82 -16.32 -7.95 3.32
N ARG A 83 -16.00 -8.45 2.11
CA ARG A 83 -15.30 -9.72 1.96
C ARG A 83 -13.87 -9.54 2.47
N PRO A 84 -13.31 -10.44 3.31
CA PRO A 84 -11.97 -10.28 3.89
C PRO A 84 -10.83 -10.14 2.85
N ALA A 85 -11.06 -10.58 1.61
CA ALA A 85 -10.14 -10.44 0.48
C ALA A 85 -10.50 -9.29 -0.48
N SER A 86 -11.69 -8.70 -0.36
CA SER A 86 -11.98 -7.45 -1.05
C SER A 86 -11.53 -6.32 -0.14
N CYS A 87 -10.44 -5.64 -0.52
CA CYS A 87 -10.12 -4.37 0.10
C CYS A 87 -11.39 -3.50 0.00
N PRO A 88 -12.01 -3.07 1.12
CA PRO A 88 -12.99 -2.00 1.02
C PRO A 88 -12.29 -0.84 0.28
N ARG A 89 -13.04 0.04 -0.39
CA ARG A 89 -12.41 1.13 -1.17
C ARG A 89 -11.47 2.06 -0.38
N SER A 90 -11.37 1.87 0.94
CA SER A 90 -10.34 2.39 1.82
C SER A 90 -9.10 1.48 1.86
N MET A 91 -7.92 2.07 1.73
CA MET A 91 -6.61 1.40 1.73
C MET A 91 -6.19 0.90 3.14
N ILE A 92 -7.11 0.29 3.89
CA ILE A 92 -6.92 -0.24 5.23
C ILE A 92 -6.98 -1.77 5.14
N THR A 93 -5.88 -2.44 5.47
CA THR A 93 -5.84 -3.90 5.48
C THR A 93 -6.08 -4.42 6.90
N ILE A 94 -7.14 -5.23 7.06
CA ILE A 94 -7.41 -5.98 8.29
C ILE A 94 -6.69 -7.32 8.20
N ALA A 95 -5.64 -7.51 8.99
CA ALA A 95 -5.02 -8.82 9.13
C ALA A 95 -5.74 -9.59 10.25
N SER A 96 -6.75 -10.39 9.90
CA SER A 96 -7.40 -11.30 10.85
C SER A 96 -6.47 -12.49 11.12
N LEU A 97 -5.68 -12.42 12.20
CA LEU A 97 -4.93 -13.57 12.71
C LEU A 97 -5.90 -14.50 13.46
N ARG A 98 -6.66 -15.32 12.74
CA ARG A 98 -7.29 -16.50 13.35
C ARG A 98 -6.30 -17.65 13.29
N GLY A 99 -5.59 -17.86 14.39
CA GLY A 99 -4.69 -18.98 14.62
C GLY A 99 -4.62 -19.31 16.11
N THR A 100 -5.75 -19.68 16.72
CA THR A 100 -5.78 -20.32 18.03
C THR A 100 -6.64 -21.57 17.95
N SER A 101 -6.01 -22.70 17.63
CA SER A 101 -6.51 -24.01 18.03
C SER A 101 -5.55 -24.59 19.05
N THR A 102 -5.97 -24.55 20.31
CA THR A 102 -5.44 -25.37 21.39
C THR A 102 -5.60 -26.84 20.99
N GLY A 103 -4.48 -27.56 20.86
CA GLY A 103 -4.46 -28.98 20.54
C GLY A 103 -3.14 -29.59 20.98
N ALA A 104 -3.14 -30.22 22.15
CA ALA A 104 -2.02 -31.03 22.63
C ALA A 104 -1.82 -32.24 21.72
N GLY A 105 -0.62 -32.40 21.17
CA GLY A 105 -0.23 -33.55 20.35
C GLY A 105 1.28 -33.60 20.19
N LYS A 106 1.92 -34.58 20.84
CA LYS A 106 3.34 -34.94 20.71
C LYS A 106 3.60 -35.54 19.32
N ASN A 107 4.57 -34.99 18.59
CA ASN A 107 5.34 -35.73 17.59
C ASN A 107 6.54 -34.91 17.08
N ASN A 108 7.73 -35.36 17.46
CA ASN A 108 9.02 -34.97 16.90
C ASN A 108 9.10 -35.38 15.43
N GLY A 109 9.51 -34.46 14.56
CA GLY A 109 9.78 -34.74 13.15
C GLY A 109 10.04 -33.46 12.37
N THR A 110 11.32 -33.20 12.10
CA THR A 110 11.89 -32.05 11.39
C THR A 110 11.14 -31.69 10.09
N MET A 111 10.70 -30.43 9.97
CA MET A 111 10.21 -29.83 8.72
C MET A 111 11.36 -29.16 7.97
N PRO A 112 11.40 -29.21 6.61
CA PRO A 112 12.46 -28.59 5.83
C PRO A 112 12.35 -27.06 5.88
N VAL A 113 13.47 -26.41 6.19
CA VAL A 113 13.61 -24.95 6.21
C VAL A 113 13.59 -24.45 4.76
N MET A 114 12.56 -23.70 4.36
CA MET A 114 12.60 -22.95 3.10
C MET A 114 13.52 -21.73 3.27
N PRO A 115 14.39 -21.43 2.28
CA PRO A 115 15.30 -20.29 2.39
C PRO A 115 14.53 -18.96 2.35
N PRO A 116 15.05 -17.91 3.02
CA PRO A 116 14.39 -16.61 3.07
C PRO A 116 14.43 -15.94 1.69
N VAL A 117 13.24 -15.68 1.13
CA VAL A 117 13.09 -14.85 -0.06
C VAL A 117 13.44 -13.41 0.32
N SER A 118 14.66 -12.98 -0.02
CA SER A 118 15.33 -11.78 0.52
C SER A 118 15.01 -10.47 -0.19
N CYS A 119 13.98 -10.38 -1.05
CA CYS A 119 13.80 -9.19 -1.88
C CYS A 119 12.34 -8.80 -2.06
N ILE A 120 11.65 -8.43 -0.99
CA ILE A 120 10.49 -7.53 -1.09
C ILE A 120 10.57 -6.56 0.09
N PRO A 121 10.78 -5.25 -0.13
CA PRO A 121 10.74 -4.29 0.96
C PRO A 121 9.34 -4.34 1.57
N ARG A 122 9.27 -4.72 2.85
CA ARG A 122 8.05 -4.59 3.65
C ARG A 122 7.80 -3.09 3.83
N PHE A 123 6.78 -2.59 3.13
CA PHE A 123 6.07 -1.39 3.51
C PHE A 123 5.10 -1.70 4.66
#